data_AF-A0A7C6V9N4-F1
#
_entry.id   AF-A0A7C6V9N4-F1
#
_cell.length_a   1.000
_cell.length_b   1.000
_cell.length_c   1.000
_cell.angle_alpha   90.00
_cell.angle_beta   90.00
_cell.angle_gamma   90.00
#
_symmetry.space_group_name_H-M   'P 1'
#
loop_
_entity.id
_entity.type
_entity.pdbx_description
1 polymer ?
#
loop_
_entity_poly.entity_id
_entity_poly.type
_entity_poly.pdbx_seq_one_letter_code
_entity_poly.pdbx_strand_id
1 'polypeptide(L)'
;MVITLVIDTFYMHNNGITTSAMNFAFELKKRGHSVRVLTCGDPANSGVDENGLEMYYLPELKIPIATYFAHKQNTLFAKPIEKTLEKAISGADVVHIYEPWPLGRKAGKIARRFGVPTIAAFHIQPENITYNIGLKLPLFAHIVYFLMFLLFYRKFSHIHCPSKFIAAQLRSHGYRAWLHVISNGVEPIFKPVEREPKKPGEPYKLLMIGRLSPEKRQDIVIRAVSKSKYADRIQLYFAGYGPWEKKLKVLGKKLPNPPIFGYYNRQEVAELIEKCDLYIHASDIEIEGISCMEAFSSGLVPIISDSKRSATSQFALSRENLFKAGSPKSLAERIDYWLDNPDRMSEFGKLYAEYGKNFRIENSVRQMERVYNALSKSKKNIYHRSHLYKIFTQIFYKGIAAPLLFIWTRVFLGAKVKGTKNLRGLSGGIVTVCNHVHLLDSAVVALAFYPRKVVFTTIPENLNTLWPGTIVNILGGVAIPDNLNDLKVFFDEMELLLLKGRVIHFFPEGDLKPYDTDLRSFKKGAFYLAAKARVPVVPMSISFRKPKGLRKLFRKKPLPTLHILEPIYPISIEQFQDVNTRMKLAHDSMKKKIEVAN
;
A
#
# COMPACT_ATOMS: atom_id res chain seq x y z
N MET A 1 7.37 -10.41 -26.73
CA MET A 1 5.90 -10.39 -26.61
C MET A 1 5.35 -9.16 -27.32
N VAL A 2 4.14 -9.27 -27.83
CA VAL A 2 3.28 -8.17 -28.32
C VAL A 2 2.36 -7.74 -27.18
N ILE A 3 2.51 -6.51 -26.71
CA ILE A 3 1.80 -5.96 -25.54
C ILE A 3 0.94 -4.79 -25.99
N THR A 4 -0.38 -4.88 -25.82
CA THR A 4 -1.29 -3.78 -26.15
C THR A 4 -1.69 -3.03 -24.88
N LEU A 5 -1.26 -1.78 -24.75
CA LEU A 5 -1.68 -0.86 -23.71
C LEU A 5 -2.92 -0.11 -24.16
N VAL A 6 -3.92 -0.02 -23.27
CA VAL A 6 -5.18 0.68 -23.53
C VAL A 6 -5.35 1.77 -22.49
N ILE A 7 -5.28 3.03 -22.92
CA ILE A 7 -5.32 4.21 -22.06
C ILE A 7 -6.03 5.34 -22.83
N ASP A 8 -6.90 6.11 -22.18
CA ASP A 8 -7.67 7.13 -22.91
C ASP A 8 -6.80 8.35 -23.29
N THR A 9 -5.77 8.66 -22.51
CA THR A 9 -4.85 9.77 -22.77
C THR A 9 -3.39 9.31 -22.69
N PHE A 10 -2.62 9.56 -23.75
CA PHE A 10 -1.19 9.24 -23.84
C PHE A 10 -0.42 10.51 -24.31
N TYR A 11 0.85 10.68 -23.91
CA TYR A 11 1.67 11.88 -24.18
C TYR A 11 1.17 13.23 -23.62
N MET A 12 0.13 13.24 -22.77
CA MET A 12 -0.22 14.43 -21.99
C MET A 12 0.31 14.31 -20.56
N HIS A 13 1.40 15.03 -20.24
CA HIS A 13 2.02 15.05 -18.91
C HIS A 13 1.18 15.83 -17.87
N ASN A 14 0.05 15.27 -17.47
CA ASN A 14 -0.95 15.94 -16.62
C ASN A 14 -1.26 15.21 -15.31
N ASN A 15 -0.94 13.92 -15.22
CA ASN A 15 -1.38 13.02 -14.17
C ASN A 15 -0.49 11.76 -14.10
N GLY A 16 -0.56 11.05 -12.96
CA GLY A 16 0.26 9.86 -12.75
C GLY A 16 -0.15 8.63 -13.57
N ILE A 17 -1.36 8.58 -14.14
CA ILE A 17 -1.81 7.49 -15.01
C ILE A 17 -1.02 7.54 -16.32
N THR A 18 -1.02 8.70 -16.97
CA THR A 18 -0.29 8.90 -18.23
C THR A 18 1.20 8.68 -18.03
N THR A 19 1.80 9.26 -16.98
CA THR A 19 3.22 9.04 -16.64
C THR A 19 3.53 7.56 -16.44
N SER A 20 2.71 6.83 -15.68
CA SER A 20 2.90 5.39 -15.49
C SER A 20 2.83 4.62 -16.81
N ALA A 21 1.85 4.91 -17.66
CA ALA A 21 1.69 4.21 -18.93
C ALA A 21 2.86 4.44 -19.88
N MET A 22 3.35 5.69 -19.96
CA MET A 22 4.54 6.03 -20.76
C MET A 22 5.80 5.35 -20.21
N ASN A 23 6.05 5.43 -18.89
CA ASN A 23 7.19 4.78 -18.26
C ASN A 23 7.21 3.27 -18.57
N PHE A 24 6.07 2.60 -18.46
CA PHE A 24 5.95 1.18 -18.80
C PHE A 24 6.11 0.92 -20.30
N ALA A 25 5.49 1.73 -21.16
CA ALA A 25 5.59 1.56 -22.62
C ALA A 25 7.05 1.65 -23.09
N PHE A 26 7.77 2.69 -22.65
CA PHE A 26 9.16 2.92 -23.03
C PHE A 26 10.10 1.86 -22.50
N GLU A 27 9.99 1.50 -21.22
CA GLU A 27 10.88 0.47 -20.65
C GLU A 27 10.55 -0.93 -21.21
N LEU A 28 9.28 -1.26 -21.50
CA LEU A 28 8.94 -2.50 -22.22
C LEU A 28 9.54 -2.51 -23.63
N LYS A 29 9.46 -1.39 -24.35
CA LYS A 29 10.04 -1.25 -25.70
C LYS A 29 11.57 -1.43 -25.65
N LYS A 30 12.23 -0.75 -24.73
CA LYS A 30 13.69 -0.86 -24.49
C LYS A 30 14.12 -2.30 -24.17
N ARG A 31 13.26 -3.08 -23.52
CA ARG A 31 13.48 -4.50 -23.19
C ARG A 31 13.15 -5.46 -24.35
N GLY A 32 12.84 -4.96 -25.53
CA GLY A 32 12.66 -5.75 -26.76
C GLY A 32 11.23 -6.22 -27.01
N HIS A 33 10.24 -5.70 -26.29
CA HIS A 33 8.83 -6.00 -26.56
C HIS A 33 8.29 -5.16 -27.72
N SER A 34 7.33 -5.72 -28.47
CA SER A 34 6.51 -4.93 -29.38
C SER A 34 5.36 -4.32 -28.58
N VAL A 35 5.31 -2.99 -28.50
CA VAL A 35 4.33 -2.27 -27.68
C VAL A 35 3.37 -1.52 -28.58
N ARG A 36 2.08 -1.79 -28.40
CA ARG A 36 0.97 -1.12 -29.08
C ARG A 36 0.24 -0.24 -28.09
N VAL A 37 -0.19 0.95 -28.50
CA VAL A 37 -0.93 1.87 -27.62
C VAL A 37 -2.23 2.31 -28.29
N LEU A 38 -3.36 1.95 -27.68
CA LEU A 38 -4.69 2.47 -28.03
C LEU A 38 -4.96 3.70 -27.17
N THR A 39 -5.12 4.87 -27.79
CA THR A 39 -5.30 6.16 -27.09
C THR A 39 -6.11 7.18 -27.88
N CYS A 40 -6.61 8.22 -27.21
CA CYS A 40 -7.22 9.36 -27.88
C CYS A 40 -6.18 10.19 -28.65
N GLY A 41 -6.53 10.64 -29.85
CA GLY A 41 -5.72 11.52 -30.70
C GLY A 41 -6.27 11.57 -32.12
N ASP A 42 -5.53 12.16 -33.06
CA ASP A 42 -5.91 12.17 -34.47
C ASP A 42 -5.66 10.79 -35.10
N PRO A 43 -6.69 10.08 -35.60
CA PRO A 43 -6.52 8.78 -36.26
C PRO A 43 -5.53 8.80 -37.43
N ALA A 44 -5.36 9.94 -38.12
CA ALA A 44 -4.42 10.10 -39.22
C ALA A 44 -2.95 9.92 -38.79
N ASN A 45 -2.65 10.18 -37.51
CA ASN A 45 -1.31 10.02 -36.93
C ASN A 45 -1.05 8.60 -36.40
N SER A 46 -1.94 7.63 -36.67
CA SER A 46 -1.72 6.23 -36.27
C SER A 46 -0.58 5.61 -37.08
N GLY A 47 0.26 4.82 -36.43
CA GLY A 47 1.47 4.27 -37.03
C GLY A 47 2.54 4.04 -35.98
N VAL A 48 3.77 3.75 -36.43
CA VAL A 48 4.91 3.67 -35.51
C VAL A 48 5.40 5.09 -35.24
N ASP A 49 5.47 5.49 -33.98
CA ASP A 49 5.96 6.81 -33.58
C ASP A 49 7.50 6.85 -33.47
N GLU A 50 8.04 8.04 -33.15
CA GLU A 50 9.48 8.27 -32.95
C GLU A 50 10.11 7.43 -31.83
N ASN A 51 9.30 6.97 -30.87
CA ASN A 51 9.72 6.11 -29.76
C ASN A 51 9.61 4.62 -30.12
N GLY A 52 9.22 4.31 -31.36
CA GLY A 52 9.04 2.96 -31.87
C GLY A 52 7.81 2.24 -31.30
N LEU A 53 6.83 2.98 -30.74
CA LEU A 53 5.55 2.45 -30.28
C LEU A 53 4.56 2.40 -31.44
N GLU A 54 3.80 1.31 -31.54
CA GLU A 54 2.75 1.18 -32.55
C GLU A 54 1.46 1.85 -32.04
N MET A 55 1.20 3.08 -32.48
CA MET A 55 0.13 3.95 -32.02
C MET A 55 -1.16 3.73 -32.80
N TYR A 56 -2.25 3.56 -32.06
CA TYR A 56 -3.62 3.44 -32.57
C TYR A 56 -4.47 4.56 -31.99
N TYR A 57 -4.54 5.68 -32.72
CA TYR A 57 -5.29 6.84 -32.29
C TYR A 57 -6.78 6.71 -32.59
N LEU A 58 -7.58 7.18 -31.63
CA LEU A 58 -9.03 7.19 -31.68
C LEU A 58 -9.52 8.63 -31.46
N PRO A 59 -10.57 9.07 -32.16
CA PRO A 59 -11.13 10.39 -31.93
C PRO A 59 -11.73 10.48 -30.52
N GLU A 60 -11.87 11.70 -30.02
CA GLU A 60 -12.41 11.94 -28.69
C GLU A 60 -13.90 11.54 -28.59
N LEU A 61 -14.27 10.91 -27.48
CA LEU A 61 -15.64 10.67 -27.06
C LEU A 61 -16.12 11.81 -26.16
N LYS A 62 -17.10 12.59 -26.65
CA LYS A 62 -17.75 13.62 -25.84
C LYS A 62 -18.84 12.99 -24.95
N ILE A 63 -18.64 13.04 -23.64
CA ILE A 63 -19.59 12.59 -22.62
C ILE A 63 -20.11 13.84 -21.89
N PRO A 64 -21.43 14.11 -21.90
CA PRO A 64 -21.99 15.28 -21.22
C PRO A 64 -21.52 15.39 -19.78
N ILE A 65 -21.15 16.61 -19.35
CA ILE A 65 -20.61 16.96 -18.02
C ILE A 65 -19.23 16.34 -17.73
N ALA A 66 -19.03 15.05 -17.96
CA ALA A 66 -17.78 14.36 -17.68
C ALA A 66 -16.60 14.92 -18.51
N THR A 67 -16.81 15.19 -19.80
CA THR A 67 -15.78 15.79 -20.66
C THR A 67 -15.34 17.17 -20.16
N TYR A 68 -16.27 17.99 -19.64
CA TYR A 68 -15.92 19.31 -19.08
C TYR A 68 -14.97 19.19 -17.89
N PHE A 69 -15.24 18.27 -16.96
CA PHE A 69 -14.35 18.03 -15.80
C PHE A 69 -13.04 17.35 -16.19
N ALA A 70 -13.05 16.49 -17.21
CA ALA A 70 -11.86 15.83 -17.73
C ALA A 70 -10.91 16.85 -18.38
N HIS A 71 -11.43 17.76 -19.21
CA HIS A 71 -10.64 18.83 -19.84
C HIS A 71 -10.00 19.78 -18.83
N LYS A 72 -10.69 20.11 -17.73
CA LYS A 72 -10.08 20.88 -16.62
C LYS A 72 -8.87 20.18 -15.98
N GLN A 73 -8.73 18.88 -16.20
CA GLN A 73 -7.62 18.05 -15.74
C GLN A 73 -6.74 17.60 -16.91
N ASN A 74 -6.91 18.20 -18.10
CA ASN A 74 -6.24 17.84 -19.37
C ASN A 74 -6.37 16.36 -19.75
N THR A 75 -7.44 15.71 -19.34
CA THR A 75 -7.72 14.30 -19.64
C THR A 75 -8.78 14.20 -20.73
N LEU A 76 -8.62 13.23 -21.63
CA LEU A 76 -9.53 12.94 -22.73
C LEU A 76 -10.21 11.58 -22.53
N PHE A 77 -11.29 11.35 -23.26
CA PHE A 77 -11.91 10.02 -23.40
C PHE A 77 -11.82 9.59 -24.86
N ALA A 78 -11.34 8.38 -25.13
CA ALA A 78 -11.23 7.84 -26.47
C ALA A 78 -12.53 7.16 -26.91
N LYS A 79 -12.95 7.39 -28.15
CA LYS A 79 -14.12 6.72 -28.74
C LYS A 79 -13.79 5.25 -29.05
N PRO A 80 -14.54 4.26 -28.53
CA PRO A 80 -14.23 2.84 -28.73
C PRO A 80 -14.63 2.35 -30.14
N ILE A 81 -13.81 2.62 -31.15
CA ILE A 81 -14.04 2.18 -32.54
C ILE A 81 -13.62 0.72 -32.70
N GLU A 82 -14.59 -0.17 -32.89
CA GLU A 82 -14.38 -1.63 -32.87
C GLU A 82 -13.30 -2.12 -33.84
N LYS A 83 -13.31 -1.67 -35.11
CA LYS A 83 -12.31 -2.07 -36.12
C LYS A 83 -10.87 -1.73 -35.69
N THR A 84 -10.65 -0.54 -35.14
CA THR A 84 -9.33 -0.11 -34.67
C THR A 84 -8.87 -0.93 -33.46
N LEU A 85 -9.78 -1.19 -32.51
CA LEU A 85 -9.49 -2.02 -31.34
C LEU A 85 -9.18 -3.47 -31.76
N GLU A 86 -9.93 -4.04 -32.71
CA GLU A 86 -9.67 -5.38 -33.25
C GLU A 86 -8.29 -5.45 -33.89
N LYS A 87 -7.92 -4.47 -34.73
CA LYS A 87 -6.59 -4.39 -35.34
C LYS A 87 -5.47 -4.35 -34.29
N ALA A 88 -5.61 -3.50 -33.27
CA ALA A 88 -4.59 -3.35 -32.23
C ALA A 88 -4.45 -4.57 -31.30
N ILE A 89 -5.56 -5.29 -31.03
CA ILE A 89 -5.61 -6.42 -30.09
C ILE A 89 -5.30 -7.75 -30.79
N SER A 90 -5.56 -7.88 -32.09
CA SER A 90 -5.29 -9.11 -32.83
C SER A 90 -3.81 -9.47 -32.78
N GLY A 91 -3.50 -10.73 -32.44
CA GLY A 91 -2.13 -11.22 -32.28
C GLY A 91 -1.35 -10.64 -31.09
N ALA A 92 -2.01 -9.95 -30.15
CA ALA A 92 -1.37 -9.53 -28.90
C ALA A 92 -1.24 -10.71 -27.93
N ASP A 93 -0.13 -10.77 -27.20
CA ASP A 93 0.08 -11.75 -26.12
C ASP A 93 -0.66 -11.32 -24.84
N VAL A 94 -0.79 -10.01 -24.62
CA VAL A 94 -1.48 -9.44 -23.46
C VAL A 94 -2.08 -8.08 -23.77
N VAL A 95 -3.24 -7.81 -23.19
CA VAL A 95 -3.86 -6.47 -23.18
C VAL A 95 -3.87 -5.91 -21.76
N HIS A 96 -3.19 -4.79 -21.55
CA HIS A 96 -3.15 -4.08 -20.27
C HIS A 96 -3.99 -2.80 -20.34
N ILE A 97 -5.05 -2.75 -19.54
CA ILE A 97 -6.07 -1.69 -19.60
C ILE A 97 -5.95 -0.78 -18.37
N TYR A 98 -5.62 0.50 -18.58
CA TYR A 98 -5.33 1.45 -17.50
C TYR A 98 -6.57 2.02 -16.81
N GLU A 99 -7.68 2.12 -17.53
CA GLU A 99 -8.85 2.88 -17.09
C GLU A 99 -10.19 2.16 -17.35
N PRO A 100 -11.19 2.32 -16.45
CA PRO A 100 -12.49 1.65 -16.53
C PRO A 100 -13.50 2.36 -17.47
N TRP A 101 -13.02 3.15 -18.42
CA TRP A 101 -13.82 3.95 -19.34
C TRP A 101 -14.40 3.13 -20.51
N PRO A 102 -15.25 3.71 -21.38
CA PRO A 102 -15.80 3.00 -22.54
C PRO A 102 -14.74 2.31 -23.42
N LEU A 103 -13.58 2.95 -23.64
CA LEU A 103 -12.44 2.36 -24.35
C LEU A 103 -12.00 1.05 -23.69
N GLY A 104 -11.61 1.10 -22.42
CA GLY A 104 -11.17 -0.08 -21.67
C GLY A 104 -12.24 -1.18 -21.60
N ARG A 105 -13.52 -0.82 -21.44
CA ARG A 105 -14.63 -1.79 -21.45
C ARG A 105 -14.74 -2.55 -22.78
N LYS A 106 -14.66 -1.86 -23.92
CA LYS A 106 -14.75 -2.47 -25.24
C LYS A 106 -13.48 -3.27 -25.56
N ALA A 107 -12.29 -2.76 -25.25
CA ALA A 107 -11.03 -3.47 -25.43
C ALA A 107 -11.01 -4.80 -24.66
N GLY A 108 -11.41 -4.79 -23.38
CA GLY A 108 -11.52 -6.03 -22.59
C GLY A 108 -12.56 -7.02 -23.12
N LYS A 109 -13.61 -6.56 -23.83
CA LYS A 109 -14.58 -7.44 -24.52
C LYS A 109 -13.95 -8.09 -25.75
N ILE A 110 -13.24 -7.32 -26.57
CA ILE A 110 -12.58 -7.79 -27.79
C ILE A 110 -11.44 -8.76 -27.45
N ALA A 111 -10.60 -8.44 -26.48
CA ALA A 111 -9.52 -9.31 -26.03
C ALA A 111 -10.03 -10.69 -25.58
N ARG A 112 -11.14 -10.73 -24.81
CA ARG A 112 -11.78 -12.01 -24.45
C ARG A 112 -12.32 -12.77 -25.66
N ARG A 113 -12.87 -12.09 -26.67
CA ARG A 113 -13.35 -12.72 -27.91
C ARG A 113 -12.18 -13.35 -28.69
N PHE A 114 -11.00 -12.73 -28.67
CA PHE A 114 -9.79 -13.26 -29.30
C PHE A 114 -8.99 -14.21 -28.39
N GLY A 115 -9.47 -14.49 -27.18
CA GLY A 115 -8.77 -15.36 -26.23
C GLY A 115 -7.48 -14.77 -25.65
N VAL A 116 -7.23 -13.47 -25.84
CA VAL A 116 -6.04 -12.76 -25.37
C VAL A 116 -6.16 -12.47 -23.87
N PRO A 117 -5.16 -12.84 -23.04
CA PRO A 117 -5.12 -12.50 -21.63
C PRO A 117 -5.24 -11.00 -21.36
N THR A 118 -5.96 -10.64 -20.30
CA THR A 118 -6.19 -9.24 -19.92
C THR A 118 -5.82 -9.00 -18.46
N ILE A 119 -5.22 -7.83 -18.22
CA ILE A 119 -5.02 -7.26 -16.89
C ILE A 119 -5.56 -5.84 -16.89
N ALA A 120 -6.29 -5.48 -15.83
CA ALA A 120 -6.73 -4.12 -15.60
C ALA A 120 -5.80 -3.43 -14.60
N ALA A 121 -5.56 -2.14 -14.72
CA ALA A 121 -4.90 -1.37 -13.68
C ALA A 121 -5.91 -0.54 -12.88
N PHE A 122 -5.55 -0.17 -11.66
CA PHE A 122 -6.37 0.69 -10.81
C PHE A 122 -5.61 1.98 -10.47
N HIS A 123 -5.66 2.96 -11.38
CA HIS A 123 -5.03 4.27 -11.20
C HIS A 123 -6.02 5.42 -10.88
N ILE A 124 -7.29 5.11 -10.64
CA ILE A 124 -8.31 6.12 -10.31
C ILE A 124 -8.85 5.83 -8.93
N GLN A 125 -8.44 6.64 -7.96
CA GLN A 125 -8.95 6.55 -6.59
C GLN A 125 -10.33 7.23 -6.52
N PRO A 126 -11.40 6.51 -6.14
CA PRO A 126 -12.75 7.05 -6.05
C PRO A 126 -12.87 8.32 -5.21
N GLU A 127 -12.08 8.43 -4.15
CA GLU A 127 -11.99 9.63 -3.32
C GLU A 127 -11.58 10.88 -4.11
N ASN A 128 -10.74 10.78 -5.14
CA ASN A 128 -10.39 11.91 -6.00
C ASN A 128 -11.61 12.37 -6.80
N ILE A 129 -12.46 11.45 -7.25
CA ILE A 129 -13.69 11.80 -7.98
C ILE A 129 -14.64 12.54 -7.03
N THR A 130 -14.95 11.94 -5.88
CA THR A 130 -15.94 12.51 -4.96
C THR A 130 -15.49 13.84 -4.38
N TYR A 131 -14.19 13.99 -4.12
CA TYR A 131 -13.61 15.25 -3.65
C TYR A 131 -13.69 16.38 -4.69
N ASN A 132 -13.43 16.07 -5.98
CA ASN A 132 -13.47 17.05 -7.07
C ASN A 132 -14.90 17.51 -7.44
N ILE A 133 -15.91 16.65 -7.28
CA ILE A 133 -17.32 17.02 -7.52
C ILE A 133 -18.01 17.61 -6.27
N GLY A 134 -17.26 17.85 -5.19
CA GLY A 134 -17.79 18.45 -3.95
C GLY A 134 -18.50 17.48 -3.00
N LEU A 135 -18.63 16.20 -3.36
CA LEU A 135 -19.24 15.15 -2.53
C LEU A 135 -18.23 14.56 -1.55
N LYS A 136 -18.01 15.23 -0.42
CA LYS A 136 -16.96 14.84 0.55
C LYS A 136 -17.36 13.71 1.51
N LEU A 137 -18.58 13.18 1.42
CA LEU A 137 -19.03 12.10 2.30
C LEU A 137 -18.39 10.75 1.89
N PRO A 138 -17.77 10.00 2.83
CA PRO A 138 -17.11 8.72 2.54
C PRO A 138 -18.00 7.68 1.83
N LEU A 139 -19.31 7.71 2.09
CA LEU A 139 -20.28 6.79 1.48
C LEU A 139 -20.25 6.84 -0.06
N PHE A 140 -20.08 8.03 -0.65
CA PHE A 140 -20.05 8.15 -2.11
C PHE A 140 -18.82 7.47 -2.72
N ALA A 141 -17.67 7.50 -2.04
CA ALA A 141 -16.48 6.80 -2.51
C ALA A 141 -16.73 5.29 -2.54
N HIS A 142 -17.39 4.74 -1.52
CA HIS A 142 -17.78 3.32 -1.47
C HIS A 142 -18.75 2.94 -2.60
N ILE A 143 -19.71 3.81 -2.93
CA ILE A 143 -20.61 3.60 -4.08
C ILE A 143 -19.82 3.57 -5.38
N VAL A 144 -18.89 4.50 -5.58
CA VAL A 144 -18.05 4.54 -6.78
C VAL A 144 -17.17 3.28 -6.87
N TYR A 145 -16.57 2.81 -5.77
CA TYR A 145 -15.85 1.53 -5.74
C TYR A 145 -16.74 0.36 -6.16
N PHE A 146 -17.99 0.31 -5.69
CA PHE A 146 -18.96 -0.72 -6.05
C PHE A 146 -19.37 -0.63 -7.53
N LEU A 147 -19.62 0.56 -8.05
CA LEU A 147 -19.96 0.78 -9.46
C LEU A 147 -18.80 0.41 -10.38
N MET A 148 -17.56 0.79 -10.05
CA MET A 148 -16.38 0.38 -10.81
C MET A 148 -16.22 -1.15 -10.82
N PHE A 149 -16.48 -1.80 -9.67
CA PHE A 149 -16.47 -3.26 -9.58
C PHE A 149 -17.51 -3.88 -10.49
N LEU A 150 -18.76 -3.43 -10.37
CA LEU A 150 -19.90 -3.97 -11.09
C LEU A 150 -19.79 -3.69 -12.60
N LEU A 151 -19.35 -2.52 -13.02
CA LEU A 151 -19.38 -2.14 -14.43
C LEU A 151 -18.13 -2.63 -15.19
N PHE A 152 -17.00 -2.79 -14.50
CA PHE A 152 -15.72 -3.08 -15.13
C PHE A 152 -14.94 -4.21 -14.46
N TYR A 153 -14.47 -4.04 -13.21
CA TYR A 153 -13.43 -4.89 -12.64
C TYR A 153 -13.86 -6.33 -12.33
N ARG A 154 -15.16 -6.63 -12.13
CA ARG A 154 -15.60 -8.02 -11.86
C ARG A 154 -15.28 -9.01 -12.99
N LYS A 155 -14.95 -8.51 -14.19
CA LYS A 155 -14.64 -9.30 -15.38
C LYS A 155 -13.14 -9.63 -15.53
N PHE A 156 -12.31 -9.15 -14.60
CA PHE A 156 -10.86 -9.33 -14.64
C PHE A 156 -10.40 -10.24 -13.51
N SER A 157 -9.47 -11.15 -13.84
CA SER A 157 -8.84 -12.04 -12.87
C SER A 157 -7.59 -11.44 -12.24
N HIS A 158 -6.99 -10.45 -12.89
CA HIS A 158 -5.75 -9.79 -12.45
C HIS A 158 -5.93 -8.27 -12.48
N ILE A 159 -5.47 -7.60 -11.42
CA ILE A 159 -5.49 -6.15 -11.32
C ILE A 159 -4.10 -5.64 -10.90
N HIS A 160 -3.49 -4.79 -11.71
CA HIS A 160 -2.31 -4.01 -11.36
C HIS A 160 -2.70 -2.90 -10.38
N CYS A 161 -2.10 -2.92 -9.20
CA CYS A 161 -2.25 -1.92 -8.15
C CYS A 161 -0.93 -1.16 -8.00
N PRO A 162 -0.89 0.17 -8.17
CA PRO A 162 0.33 0.94 -8.00
C PRO A 162 0.93 0.87 -6.59
N SER A 163 0.10 0.61 -5.58
CA SER A 163 0.54 0.57 -4.18
C SER A 163 -0.21 -0.48 -3.37
N LYS A 164 0.40 -0.86 -2.26
CA LYS A 164 -0.24 -1.75 -1.27
C LYS A 164 -1.50 -1.12 -0.69
N PHE A 165 -1.53 0.21 -0.55
CA PHE A 165 -2.71 0.96 -0.12
C PHE A 165 -3.91 0.68 -1.05
N ILE A 166 -3.73 0.80 -2.37
CA ILE A 166 -4.81 0.53 -3.33
C ILE A 166 -5.22 -0.94 -3.32
N ALA A 167 -4.27 -1.87 -3.30
CA ALA A 167 -4.61 -3.29 -3.19
C ALA A 167 -5.45 -3.56 -1.93
N ALA A 168 -5.09 -2.97 -0.80
CA ALA A 168 -5.84 -3.08 0.44
C ALA A 168 -7.25 -2.44 0.31
N GLN A 169 -7.38 -1.27 -0.35
CA GLN A 169 -8.69 -0.66 -0.64
C GLN A 169 -9.58 -1.61 -1.46
N LEU A 170 -9.08 -2.16 -2.56
CA LEU A 170 -9.84 -3.09 -3.41
C LEU A 170 -10.26 -4.34 -2.63
N ARG A 171 -9.35 -4.93 -1.84
CA ARG A 171 -9.67 -6.06 -0.96
C ARG A 171 -10.80 -5.74 0.01
N SER A 172 -10.78 -4.55 0.63
CA SER A 172 -11.83 -4.13 1.56
C SER A 172 -13.20 -3.94 0.89
N HIS A 173 -13.22 -3.52 -0.39
CA HIS A 173 -14.43 -3.37 -1.20
C HIS A 173 -14.89 -4.67 -1.87
N GLY A 174 -14.25 -5.81 -1.58
CA GLY A 174 -14.73 -7.11 -2.01
C GLY A 174 -14.18 -7.60 -3.36
N TYR A 175 -13.18 -6.92 -3.92
CA TYR A 175 -12.55 -7.33 -5.17
C TYR A 175 -11.79 -8.65 -4.98
N ARG A 176 -12.02 -9.61 -5.89
CA ARG A 176 -11.51 -11.00 -5.81
C ARG A 176 -10.41 -11.34 -6.82
N ALA A 177 -10.07 -10.39 -7.69
CA ALA A 177 -8.96 -10.55 -8.62
C ALA A 177 -7.64 -10.72 -7.87
N TRP A 178 -6.65 -11.35 -8.48
CA TRP A 178 -5.25 -11.27 -8.06
C TRP A 178 -4.80 -9.82 -8.13
N LEU A 179 -4.39 -9.24 -7.01
CA LEU A 179 -3.95 -7.86 -6.93
C LEU A 179 -2.43 -7.85 -6.97
N HIS A 180 -1.88 -7.35 -8.07
CA HIS A 180 -0.45 -7.28 -8.28
C HIS A 180 0.03 -5.90 -7.86
N VAL A 181 0.68 -5.80 -6.71
CA VAL A 181 1.25 -4.53 -6.25
C VAL A 181 2.56 -4.28 -6.98
N ILE A 182 2.52 -3.38 -7.96
CA ILE A 182 3.68 -3.02 -8.79
C ILE A 182 3.70 -1.50 -8.90
N SER A 183 4.79 -0.89 -8.46
CA SER A 183 4.96 0.57 -8.49
C SER A 183 4.86 1.12 -9.91
N ASN A 184 4.39 2.37 -10.06
CA ASN A 184 4.43 3.08 -11.34
C ASN A 184 5.87 3.32 -11.84
N GLY A 185 6.86 3.21 -10.96
CA GLY A 185 8.27 3.32 -11.29
C GLY A 185 8.77 4.76 -11.39
N VAL A 186 10.07 4.93 -11.17
CA VAL A 186 10.83 6.18 -11.25
C VAL A 186 11.88 6.06 -12.34
N GLU A 187 11.93 7.05 -13.22
CA GLU A 187 12.88 7.09 -14.34
C GLU A 187 14.34 7.29 -13.85
N PRO A 188 15.34 6.82 -14.61
CA PRO A 188 16.76 6.97 -14.25
C PRO A 188 17.25 8.42 -14.10
N ILE A 189 16.57 9.39 -14.72
CA ILE A 189 16.91 10.82 -14.60
C ILE A 189 16.81 11.32 -13.16
N PHE A 190 15.94 10.73 -12.33
CA PHE A 190 15.83 11.05 -10.91
C PHE A 190 16.82 10.21 -10.11
N LYS A 191 18.03 10.77 -9.93
CA LYS A 191 19.14 10.12 -9.24
C LYS A 191 19.74 11.08 -8.23
N PRO A 192 20.37 10.57 -7.15
CA PRO A 192 21.05 11.45 -6.21
C PRO A 192 22.18 12.19 -6.93
N VAL A 193 22.30 13.47 -6.62
CA VAL A 193 23.40 14.33 -7.04
C VAL A 193 24.11 14.82 -5.79
N GLU A 194 25.43 14.91 -5.86
CA GLU A 194 26.23 15.48 -4.77
C GLU A 194 25.87 16.96 -4.61
N ARG A 195 25.51 17.34 -3.38
CA ARG A 195 25.04 18.70 -3.09
C ARG A 195 26.16 19.50 -2.49
N GLU A 196 26.43 20.67 -3.07
CA GLU A 196 27.32 21.62 -2.44
C GLU A 196 26.74 22.08 -1.08
N PRO A 197 27.60 22.32 -0.08
CA PRO A 197 27.17 22.92 1.17
C PRO A 197 26.49 24.26 0.90
N LYS A 198 25.36 24.47 1.56
CA LYS A 198 24.61 25.71 1.43
C LYS A 198 25.42 26.90 1.94
N LYS A 199 25.48 27.98 1.16
CA LYS A 199 26.20 29.20 1.57
C LYS A 199 25.45 29.91 2.71
N PRO A 200 26.17 30.55 3.66
CA PRO A 200 25.53 31.37 4.68
C PRO A 200 24.62 32.44 4.06
N GLY A 201 23.41 32.58 4.60
CA GLY A 201 22.42 33.55 4.12
C GLY A 201 21.54 33.11 2.94
N GLU A 202 21.85 32.00 2.26
CA GLU A 202 21.00 31.50 1.16
C GLU A 202 19.63 31.00 1.70
N PRO A 203 18.50 31.29 1.02
CA PRO A 203 17.19 30.83 1.45
C PRO A 203 17.00 29.31 1.27
N TYR A 204 16.27 28.67 2.18
CA TYR A 204 15.78 27.30 2.10
C TYR A 204 14.72 27.14 1.02
N LYS A 205 15.04 26.34 0.00
CA LYS A 205 14.22 26.07 -1.18
C LYS A 205 13.40 24.81 -0.91
N LEU A 206 12.11 25.00 -0.75
CA LEU A 206 11.15 23.94 -0.42
C LEU A 206 10.29 23.66 -1.66
N LEU A 207 10.26 22.39 -2.09
CA LEU A 207 9.60 21.97 -3.32
C LEU A 207 8.35 21.17 -3.05
N MET A 208 7.30 21.43 -3.82
CA MET A 208 6.18 20.52 -3.97
C MET A 208 5.79 20.41 -5.45
N ILE A 209 5.75 19.18 -5.94
CA ILE A 209 5.42 18.86 -7.34
C ILE A 209 4.04 18.20 -7.40
N GLY A 210 3.16 18.76 -8.23
CA GLY A 210 1.84 18.21 -8.50
C GLY A 210 0.84 19.27 -8.94
N ARG A 211 -0.31 18.80 -9.42
CA ARG A 211 -1.43 19.66 -9.86
C ARG A 211 -1.82 20.68 -8.78
N LEU A 212 -2.15 21.90 -9.18
CA LEU A 212 -2.67 22.93 -8.28
C LEU A 212 -4.18 22.71 -8.08
N SER A 213 -4.51 21.76 -7.22
CA SER A 213 -5.87 21.26 -6.99
C SER A 213 -6.14 21.06 -5.49
N PRO A 214 -7.43 21.08 -5.07
CA PRO A 214 -7.79 21.08 -3.66
C PRO A 214 -7.28 19.88 -2.86
N GLU A 215 -7.03 18.72 -3.47
CA GLU A 215 -6.60 17.49 -2.81
C GLU A 215 -5.08 17.46 -2.56
N LYS A 216 -4.32 18.29 -3.28
CA LYS A 216 -2.86 18.40 -3.16
C LYS A 216 -2.44 19.27 -1.98
N ARG A 217 -3.33 20.16 -1.51
CA ARG A 217 -3.18 20.92 -0.26
C ARG A 217 -1.95 21.86 -0.22
N GLN A 218 -1.58 22.47 -1.34
CA GLN A 218 -0.57 23.55 -1.36
C GLN A 218 -0.94 24.69 -0.40
N ASP A 219 -2.23 24.88 -0.13
CA ASP A 219 -2.73 25.86 0.83
C ASP A 219 -2.26 25.59 2.27
N ILE A 220 -2.06 24.31 2.65
CA ILE A 220 -1.47 23.92 3.93
C ILE A 220 0.02 24.25 3.97
N VAL A 221 0.74 24.05 2.86
CA VAL A 221 2.17 24.37 2.75
C VAL A 221 2.41 25.86 2.96
N ILE A 222 1.65 26.72 2.26
CA ILE A 222 1.76 28.17 2.41
C ILE A 222 1.52 28.60 3.87
N ARG A 223 0.46 28.07 4.51
CA ARG A 223 0.13 28.39 5.91
C ARG A 223 1.12 27.79 6.92
N ALA A 224 1.86 26.75 6.56
CA ALA A 224 2.89 26.18 7.40
C ALA A 224 4.15 27.04 7.35
N VAL A 225 4.56 27.48 6.15
CA VAL A 225 5.70 28.41 6.02
C VAL A 225 5.44 29.71 6.76
N SER A 226 4.23 30.26 6.73
CA SER A 226 3.89 31.46 7.53
C SER A 226 3.98 31.25 9.05
N LYS A 227 4.13 30.01 9.52
CA LYS A 227 4.24 29.64 10.94
C LYS A 227 5.63 29.12 11.30
N SER A 228 6.50 28.91 10.32
CA SER A 228 7.88 28.47 10.52
C SER A 228 8.69 29.60 11.12
N LYS A 229 9.63 29.27 12.01
CA LYS A 229 10.61 30.26 12.51
C LYS A 229 11.59 30.74 11.43
N TYR A 230 11.62 30.07 10.27
CA TYR A 230 12.43 30.40 9.10
C TYR A 230 11.62 31.05 7.96
N ALA A 231 10.42 31.57 8.23
CA ALA A 231 9.51 32.05 7.20
C ALA A 231 10.12 33.08 6.23
N ASP A 232 10.99 33.95 6.74
CA ASP A 232 11.76 34.97 6.02
C ASP A 232 12.90 34.39 5.18
N ARG A 233 13.37 33.20 5.51
CA ARG A 233 14.46 32.48 4.84
C ARG A 233 13.98 31.33 3.97
N ILE A 234 12.69 31.12 3.78
CA ILE A 234 12.15 30.04 2.95
C ILE A 234 11.69 30.59 1.59
N GLN A 235 12.13 29.96 0.50
CA GLN A 235 11.56 30.11 -0.84
C GLN A 235 10.75 28.86 -1.19
N LEU A 236 9.45 29.04 -1.46
CA LEU A 236 8.58 27.94 -1.91
C LEU A 236 8.57 27.81 -3.43
N TYR A 237 8.62 26.57 -3.92
CA TYR A 237 8.43 26.20 -5.32
C TYR A 237 7.24 25.26 -5.47
N PHE A 238 6.29 25.65 -6.31
CA PHE A 238 5.18 24.81 -6.75
C PHE A 238 5.34 24.46 -8.22
N ALA A 239 5.71 23.21 -8.48
CA ALA A 239 5.87 22.67 -9.83
C ALA A 239 4.58 21.99 -10.29
N GLY A 240 3.83 22.69 -11.13
CA GLY A 240 2.56 22.23 -11.69
C GLY A 240 1.56 23.38 -11.92
N TYR A 241 0.49 23.08 -12.65
CA TYR A 241 -0.61 23.99 -12.91
C TYR A 241 -1.94 23.38 -12.44
N GLY A 242 -3.00 24.19 -12.37
CA GLY A 242 -4.32 23.69 -12.01
C GLY A 242 -5.29 24.78 -11.57
N PRO A 243 -6.56 24.40 -11.32
CA PRO A 243 -7.65 25.34 -11.06
C PRO A 243 -7.45 26.21 -9.82
N TRP A 244 -6.56 25.84 -8.89
CA TRP A 244 -6.30 26.60 -7.66
C TRP A 244 -5.18 27.64 -7.78
N GLU A 245 -4.53 27.79 -8.94
CA GLU A 245 -3.38 28.68 -9.09
C GLU A 245 -3.65 30.12 -8.62
N LYS A 246 -4.73 30.76 -9.10
CA LYS A 246 -5.11 32.13 -8.71
C LYS A 246 -5.30 32.25 -7.19
N LYS A 247 -5.99 31.27 -6.60
CA LYS A 247 -6.25 31.21 -5.15
C LYS A 247 -4.94 31.06 -4.35
N LEU A 248 -4.03 30.20 -4.81
CA LEU A 248 -2.74 29.95 -4.16
C LEU A 248 -1.81 31.16 -4.27
N LYS A 249 -1.79 31.85 -5.42
CA LYS A 249 -1.06 33.11 -5.60
C LYS A 249 -1.54 34.17 -4.59
N VAL A 250 -2.85 34.35 -4.44
CA VAL A 250 -3.41 35.29 -3.44
C VAL A 250 -3.02 34.91 -2.01
N LEU A 251 -3.09 33.61 -1.67
CA LEU A 251 -2.71 33.14 -0.33
C LEU A 251 -1.20 33.34 -0.07
N GLY A 252 -0.37 33.10 -1.09
CA GLY A 252 1.09 33.17 -1.02
C GLY A 252 1.65 34.58 -0.92
N LYS A 253 0.93 35.61 -1.39
CA LYS A 253 1.32 37.03 -1.26
C LYS A 253 1.55 37.49 0.20
N LYS A 254 1.05 36.75 1.18
CA LYS A 254 1.21 37.05 2.61
C LYS A 254 2.54 36.56 3.19
N LEU A 255 3.29 35.77 2.45
CA LEU A 255 4.60 35.29 2.88
C LEU A 255 5.68 36.36 2.61
N PRO A 256 6.76 36.41 3.42
CA PRO A 256 7.92 37.25 3.13
C PRO A 256 8.49 37.00 1.72
N ASN A 257 8.59 35.71 1.34
CA ASN A 257 8.96 35.28 0.00
C ASN A 257 7.76 34.57 -0.65
N PRO A 258 7.06 35.21 -1.62
CA PRO A 258 5.95 34.59 -2.31
C PRO A 258 6.36 33.28 -3.04
N PRO A 259 5.47 32.27 -3.11
CA PRO A 259 5.77 31.03 -3.83
C PRO A 259 6.01 31.26 -5.33
N ILE A 260 7.01 30.58 -5.87
CA ILE A 260 7.28 30.50 -7.31
C ILE A 260 6.45 29.37 -7.91
N PHE A 261 5.67 29.68 -8.94
CA PHE A 261 4.85 28.72 -9.68
C PHE A 261 5.50 28.50 -11.04
N GLY A 262 5.70 27.23 -11.42
CA GLY A 262 6.30 26.89 -12.70
C GLY A 262 5.71 25.62 -13.31
N TYR A 263 5.72 25.58 -14.63
CA TYR A 263 5.49 24.36 -15.40
C TYR A 263 6.83 23.89 -15.93
N TYR A 264 7.09 22.60 -15.76
CA TYR A 264 8.39 21.99 -16.00
C TYR A 264 8.19 20.69 -16.76
N ASN A 265 9.01 20.46 -17.78
CA ASN A 265 9.17 19.15 -18.39
C ASN A 265 9.93 18.21 -17.43
N ARG A 266 10.07 16.93 -17.81
CA ARG A 266 10.68 15.90 -16.94
C ARG A 266 12.12 16.24 -16.52
N GLN A 267 12.92 16.74 -17.45
CA GLN A 267 14.31 17.11 -17.20
C GLN A 267 14.39 18.32 -16.26
N GLU A 268 13.58 19.35 -16.51
CA GLU A 268 13.51 20.54 -15.67
C GLU A 268 13.02 20.23 -14.25
N VAL A 269 12.12 19.24 -14.07
CA VAL A 269 11.72 18.77 -12.74
C VAL A 269 12.89 18.13 -12.01
N ALA A 270 13.70 17.30 -12.69
CA ALA A 270 14.89 16.69 -12.08
C ALA A 270 15.89 17.77 -11.62
N GLU A 271 16.18 18.75 -12.49
CA GLU A 271 17.05 19.90 -12.16
C GLU A 271 16.49 20.76 -11.01
N LEU A 272 15.17 20.94 -10.95
CA LEU A 272 14.53 21.67 -9.86
C LEU A 272 14.63 20.92 -8.53
N ILE A 273 14.47 19.58 -8.55
CA ILE A 273 14.64 18.73 -7.37
C ILE A 273 16.07 18.86 -6.83
N GLU A 274 17.08 18.84 -7.71
CA GLU A 274 18.50 19.00 -7.36
C GLU A 274 18.77 20.34 -6.66
N LYS A 275 18.09 21.41 -7.09
CA LYS A 275 18.24 22.77 -6.54
C LYS A 275 17.52 22.99 -5.21
N CYS A 276 16.71 22.04 -4.73
CA CYS A 276 15.90 22.21 -3.52
C CYS A 276 16.46 21.46 -2.29
N ASP A 277 16.14 21.95 -1.10
CA ASP A 277 16.62 21.40 0.18
C ASP A 277 15.66 20.37 0.77
N LEU A 278 14.36 20.60 0.66
CA LEU A 278 13.30 19.72 1.18
C LEU A 278 12.17 19.52 0.18
N TYR A 279 11.56 18.34 0.20
CA TYR A 279 10.34 18.04 -0.53
C TYR A 279 9.15 17.98 0.42
N ILE A 280 8.04 18.62 0.06
CA ILE A 280 6.81 18.59 0.83
C ILE A 280 5.73 17.86 0.04
N HIS A 281 5.18 16.79 0.62
CA HIS A 281 4.06 16.05 0.07
C HIS A 281 2.80 16.24 0.92
N ALA A 282 2.05 17.30 0.65
CA ALA A 282 0.89 17.69 1.46
C ALA A 282 -0.43 17.00 1.09
N SER A 283 -0.45 16.19 0.02
CA SER A 283 -1.67 15.61 -0.56
C SER A 283 -2.50 14.79 0.44
N ASP A 284 -3.81 15.02 0.45
CA ASP A 284 -4.74 14.22 1.26
C ASP A 284 -5.05 12.87 0.60
N ILE A 285 -5.06 12.82 -0.73
CA ILE A 285 -5.48 11.67 -1.51
C ILE A 285 -4.40 11.39 -2.55
N GLU A 286 -3.78 10.22 -2.47
CA GLU A 286 -2.70 9.82 -3.37
C GLU A 286 -2.64 8.30 -3.49
N ILE A 287 -2.62 7.80 -4.72
CA ILE A 287 -2.59 6.36 -5.01
C ILE A 287 -1.22 5.77 -4.72
N GLU A 288 -0.17 6.51 -5.06
CA GLU A 288 1.21 6.11 -4.83
C GLU A 288 2.07 7.33 -4.55
N GLY A 289 2.04 8.34 -5.43
CA GLY A 289 2.79 9.58 -5.29
C GLY A 289 4.11 9.56 -6.05
N ILE A 290 4.03 9.46 -7.39
CA ILE A 290 5.21 9.42 -8.28
C ILE A 290 6.17 10.58 -8.01
N SER A 291 5.67 11.81 -7.87
CA SER A 291 6.51 12.96 -7.59
C SER A 291 7.21 12.91 -6.22
N CYS A 292 6.63 12.23 -5.23
CA CYS A 292 7.30 11.95 -3.97
C CYS A 292 8.45 10.97 -4.17
N MET A 293 8.22 9.92 -4.96
CA MET A 293 9.24 8.92 -5.28
C MET A 293 10.39 9.52 -6.09
N GLU A 294 10.10 10.38 -7.06
CA GLU A 294 11.10 11.12 -7.82
C GLU A 294 11.98 11.97 -6.91
N ALA A 295 11.36 12.78 -6.04
CA ALA A 295 12.07 13.64 -5.11
C ALA A 295 13.02 12.85 -4.19
N PHE A 296 12.51 11.81 -3.51
CA PHE A 296 13.35 11.05 -2.57
C PHE A 296 14.36 10.13 -3.29
N SER A 297 14.08 9.70 -4.52
CA SER A 297 15.06 8.95 -5.34
C SER A 297 16.24 9.81 -5.77
N SER A 298 16.06 11.13 -5.82
CA SER A 298 17.14 12.11 -5.98
C SER A 298 17.77 12.57 -4.66
N GLY A 299 17.47 11.88 -3.55
CA GLY A 299 18.02 12.16 -2.22
C GLY A 299 17.39 13.37 -1.51
N LEU A 300 16.28 13.90 -2.00
CA LEU A 300 15.56 15.00 -1.34
C LEU A 300 14.72 14.46 -0.19
N VAL A 301 14.93 14.95 1.04
CA VAL A 301 14.21 14.48 2.22
C VAL A 301 12.73 14.93 2.13
N PRO A 302 11.76 14.00 2.16
CA PRO A 302 10.35 14.33 2.11
C PRO A 302 9.74 14.56 3.51
N ILE A 303 8.82 15.53 3.59
CA ILE A 303 7.87 15.71 4.69
C ILE A 303 6.47 15.41 4.14
N ILE A 304 5.84 14.36 4.66
CA ILE A 304 4.67 13.71 4.08
C ILE A 304 3.45 13.85 4.99
N SER A 305 2.29 14.13 4.39
CA SER A 305 1.01 14.15 5.09
C SER A 305 0.64 12.76 5.58
N ASP A 306 0.40 12.59 6.88
CA ASP A 306 -0.10 11.34 7.48
C ASP A 306 -1.61 11.19 7.24
N SER A 307 -2.01 11.13 5.98
CA SER A 307 -3.39 10.94 5.56
C SER A 307 -3.73 9.47 5.41
N LYS A 308 -4.82 9.04 6.04
CA LYS A 308 -5.38 7.68 5.89
C LYS A 308 -5.93 7.38 4.48
N ARG A 309 -6.01 8.40 3.62
CA ARG A 309 -6.52 8.31 2.23
C ARG A 309 -5.38 8.35 1.20
N SER A 310 -4.13 8.36 1.65
CA SER A 310 -2.93 8.45 0.83
C SER A 310 -2.04 7.22 1.04
N ALA A 311 -1.38 6.78 -0.03
CA ALA A 311 -0.35 5.76 0.05
C ALA A 311 1.02 6.31 0.49
N THR A 312 1.27 7.62 0.35
CA THR A 312 2.62 8.19 0.51
C THR A 312 3.17 8.12 1.92
N SER A 313 2.32 8.02 2.96
CA SER A 313 2.77 7.85 4.34
C SER A 313 3.62 6.59 4.54
N GLN A 314 3.46 5.57 3.68
CA GLN A 314 4.30 4.37 3.69
C GLN A 314 5.77 4.65 3.33
N PHE A 315 6.07 5.81 2.72
CA PHE A 315 7.43 6.19 2.33
C PHE A 315 8.20 6.87 3.46
N ALA A 316 7.56 7.25 4.55
CA ALA A 316 8.24 7.88 5.67
C ALA A 316 9.21 6.90 6.35
N LEU A 317 10.50 7.24 6.36
CA LEU A 317 11.53 6.45 7.06
C LEU A 317 11.58 6.73 8.57
N SER A 318 11.01 7.84 9.01
CA SER A 318 10.91 8.23 10.43
C SER A 318 9.63 9.02 10.72
N ARG A 319 9.32 9.25 12.01
CA ARG A 319 8.15 10.05 12.42
C ARG A 319 8.33 11.53 12.08
N GLU A 320 9.57 11.98 11.94
CA GLU A 320 9.98 13.32 11.58
C GLU A 320 9.70 13.63 10.10
N ASN A 321 9.54 12.60 9.27
CA ASN A 321 9.07 12.72 7.90
C ASN A 321 7.54 12.76 7.77
N LEU A 322 6.79 12.72 8.88
CA LEU A 322 5.33 12.76 8.89
C LEU A 322 4.81 14.00 9.63
N PHE A 323 3.83 14.66 9.02
CA PHE A 323 3.03 15.69 9.68
C PHE A 323 1.55 15.30 9.75
N LYS A 324 0.84 15.81 10.75
CA LYS A 324 -0.60 15.54 10.92
C LYS A 324 -1.38 16.12 9.73
N ALA A 325 -2.09 15.26 8.99
CA ALA A 325 -2.88 15.67 7.83
C ALA A 325 -3.81 16.87 8.14
N GLY A 326 -3.75 17.88 7.28
CA GLY A 326 -4.53 19.11 7.41
C GLY A 326 -4.06 20.11 8.48
N SER A 327 -2.93 19.87 9.16
CA SER A 327 -2.39 20.77 10.19
C SER A 327 -1.18 21.58 9.69
N PRO A 328 -1.32 22.89 9.39
CA PRO A 328 -0.19 23.75 9.06
C PRO A 328 0.84 23.85 10.19
N LYS A 329 0.38 23.82 11.44
CA LYS A 329 1.27 23.88 12.62
C LYS A 329 2.19 22.67 12.67
N SER A 330 1.63 21.46 12.50
CA SER A 330 2.43 20.24 12.51
C SER A 330 3.39 20.18 11.32
N LEU A 331 3.01 20.70 10.15
CA LEU A 331 3.93 20.80 9.02
C LEU A 331 5.06 21.80 9.28
N ALA A 332 4.77 22.96 9.87
CA ALA A 332 5.78 23.95 10.25
C ALA A 332 6.80 23.36 11.24
N GLU A 333 6.34 22.63 12.26
CA GLU A 333 7.20 21.93 13.23
C GLU A 333 8.14 20.92 12.54
N ARG A 334 7.68 20.22 11.50
CA ARG A 334 8.53 19.30 10.72
C ARG A 334 9.50 20.02 9.81
N ILE A 335 9.09 21.11 9.18
CA ILE A 335 10.00 21.96 8.39
C ILE A 335 11.12 22.46 9.30
N ASP A 336 10.78 23.08 10.42
CA ASP A 336 11.74 23.65 11.36
C ASP A 336 12.70 22.58 11.90
N TYR A 337 12.19 21.38 12.23
CA TYR A 337 13.02 20.26 12.67
C TYR A 337 14.12 19.89 11.66
N TRP A 338 13.79 19.74 10.37
CA TRP A 338 14.79 19.35 9.37
C TRP A 338 15.78 20.48 9.09
N LEU A 339 15.33 21.73 9.13
CA LEU A 339 16.19 22.91 8.97
C LEU A 339 17.13 23.11 10.17
N ASP A 340 16.70 22.73 11.37
CA ASP A 340 17.52 22.71 12.59
C ASP A 340 18.58 21.60 12.60
N ASN A 341 18.41 20.55 11.79
CA ASN A 341 19.23 19.33 11.84
C ASN A 341 19.82 19.00 10.46
N PRO A 342 20.68 19.86 9.88
CA PRO A 342 21.21 19.68 8.52
C PRO A 342 22.03 18.39 8.34
N ASP A 343 22.81 17.98 9.33
CA ASP A 343 23.60 16.74 9.27
C ASP A 343 22.69 15.51 9.17
N ARG A 344 21.63 15.49 9.98
CA ARG A 344 20.61 14.43 9.95
C ARG A 344 19.81 14.46 8.65
N MET A 345 19.53 15.65 8.11
CA MET A 345 18.90 15.81 6.80
C MET A 345 19.76 15.22 5.68
N SER A 346 21.08 15.45 5.71
CA SER A 346 22.04 14.88 4.77
C SER A 346 22.11 13.35 4.86
N GLU A 347 22.16 12.80 6.08
CA GLU A 347 22.10 11.36 6.33
C GLU A 347 20.82 10.75 5.77
N PHE A 348 19.66 11.35 6.07
CA PHE A 348 18.38 10.89 5.55
C PHE A 348 18.28 11.01 4.03
N GLY A 349 18.89 12.03 3.42
CA GLY A 349 18.97 12.15 1.97
C GLY A 349 19.64 10.93 1.33
N LYS A 350 20.74 10.44 1.91
CA LYS A 350 21.42 9.20 1.47
C LYS A 350 20.52 7.97 1.67
N LEU A 351 19.87 7.85 2.84
CA LEU A 351 18.93 6.75 3.12
C LEU A 351 17.75 6.73 2.14
N TYR A 352 17.21 7.90 1.79
CA TYR A 352 16.12 8.03 0.84
C TYR A 352 16.54 7.71 -0.59
N ALA A 353 17.74 8.12 -1.01
CA ALA A 353 18.28 7.77 -2.32
C ALA A 353 18.44 6.24 -2.47
N GLU A 354 18.93 5.57 -1.41
CA GLU A 354 19.01 4.10 -1.37
C GLU A 354 17.62 3.47 -1.41
N TYR A 355 16.69 3.97 -0.59
CA TYR A 355 15.29 3.52 -0.59
C TYR A 355 14.62 3.69 -1.97
N GLY A 356 14.95 4.77 -2.68
CA GLY A 356 14.54 5.08 -4.04
C GLY A 356 14.87 4.01 -5.08
N LYS A 357 15.95 3.25 -4.89
CA LYS A 357 16.33 2.15 -5.81
C LYS A 357 15.25 1.07 -5.90
N ASN A 358 14.42 0.90 -4.87
CA ASN A 358 13.31 -0.05 -4.88
C ASN A 358 12.19 0.33 -5.87
N PHE A 359 12.13 1.60 -6.29
CA PHE A 359 11.07 2.14 -7.15
C PHE A 359 11.54 2.41 -8.58
N ARG A 360 12.72 1.92 -8.97
CA ARG A 360 13.23 2.06 -10.34
C ARG A 360 12.29 1.41 -11.35
N ILE A 361 12.02 2.11 -12.46
CA ILE A 361 11.08 1.65 -13.49
C ILE A 361 11.44 0.27 -14.05
N GLU A 362 12.74 -0.03 -14.17
CA GLU A 362 13.25 -1.33 -14.62
C GLU A 362 12.78 -2.47 -13.70
N ASN A 363 12.72 -2.22 -12.38
CA ASN A 363 12.25 -3.19 -11.41
C ASN A 363 10.73 -3.38 -11.50
N SER A 364 9.98 -2.30 -11.71
CA SER A 364 8.53 -2.36 -11.92
C SER A 364 8.16 -3.13 -13.18
N VAL A 365 8.84 -2.85 -14.29
CA VAL A 365 8.58 -3.55 -15.56
C VAL A 365 8.96 -5.02 -15.49
N ARG A 366 10.10 -5.38 -14.87
CA ARG A 366 10.45 -6.81 -14.65
C ARG A 366 9.39 -7.55 -13.82
N GLN A 367 8.81 -6.90 -12.82
CA GLN A 367 7.71 -7.50 -12.05
C GLN A 367 6.47 -7.68 -12.92
N MET A 368 6.17 -6.71 -13.78
CA MET A 368 5.04 -6.79 -14.70
C MET A 368 5.23 -7.85 -15.79
N GLU A 369 6.43 -8.01 -16.33
CA GLU A 369 6.75 -9.09 -17.28
C GLU A 369 6.44 -10.47 -16.67
N ARG A 370 6.83 -10.69 -15.41
CA ARG A 370 6.48 -11.92 -14.69
C ARG A 370 4.98 -12.11 -14.58
N VAL A 371 4.23 -11.03 -14.34
CA VAL A 371 2.77 -11.07 -14.33
C VAL A 371 2.25 -11.44 -15.72
N TYR A 372 2.69 -10.76 -16.79
CA TYR A 372 2.28 -11.05 -18.16
C TYR A 372 2.53 -12.50 -18.55
N ASN A 373 3.73 -13.03 -18.26
CA ASN A 373 4.09 -14.42 -18.52
C ASN A 373 3.25 -15.42 -17.71
N ALA A 374 2.82 -15.03 -16.51
CA ALA A 374 2.02 -15.88 -15.62
C ALA A 374 0.50 -15.74 -15.84
N LEU A 375 0.03 -14.89 -16.76
CA LEU A 375 -1.39 -14.73 -17.05
C LEU A 375 -1.92 -16.01 -17.74
N SER A 376 -2.35 -16.99 -16.95
CA SER A 376 -3.08 -18.17 -17.44
C SER A 376 -4.61 -17.97 -17.37
N LYS A 377 -5.35 -18.82 -18.08
CA LYS A 377 -6.82 -18.87 -18.01
C LYS A 377 -7.28 -19.43 -16.65
N SER A 378 -7.40 -18.55 -15.65
CA SER A 378 -8.30 -18.61 -14.49
C SER A 378 -8.01 -19.63 -13.35
N LYS A 379 -7.62 -19.08 -12.18
CA LYS A 379 -8.27 -19.37 -10.89
C LYS A 379 -8.50 -18.05 -10.14
N LYS A 380 -9.63 -17.89 -9.45
CA LYS A 380 -9.89 -16.73 -8.56
C LYS A 380 -9.09 -16.90 -7.27
N ASN A 381 -8.72 -15.78 -6.62
CA ASN A 381 -7.98 -15.80 -5.37
C ASN A 381 -8.81 -16.46 -4.24
N ILE A 382 -8.29 -17.56 -3.68
CA ILE A 382 -8.95 -18.40 -2.66
C ILE A 382 -8.92 -17.81 -1.24
N TYR A 383 -8.03 -16.83 -1.00
CA TYR A 383 -7.87 -16.18 0.31
C TYR A 383 -8.93 -15.11 0.58
N HIS A 384 -9.73 -14.73 -0.44
CA HIS A 384 -10.74 -13.69 -0.32
C HIS A 384 -12.17 -14.24 -0.15
N ARG A 385 -12.87 -13.71 0.87
CA ARG A 385 -14.26 -14.06 1.19
C ARG A 385 -15.20 -12.86 0.98
N SER A 386 -16.47 -13.15 0.65
CA SER A 386 -17.49 -12.12 0.38
C SER A 386 -17.76 -11.20 1.57
N HIS A 387 -18.32 -10.00 1.32
CA HIS A 387 -18.63 -9.05 2.38
C HIS A 387 -19.68 -9.59 3.35
N LEU A 388 -20.72 -10.26 2.83
CA LEU A 388 -21.73 -10.97 3.61
C LEU A 388 -21.10 -12.04 4.52
N TYR A 389 -20.15 -12.82 4.01
CA TYR A 389 -19.41 -13.79 4.81
C TYR A 389 -18.61 -13.13 5.93
N LYS A 390 -17.97 -11.98 5.67
CA LYS A 390 -17.23 -11.23 6.69
C LYS A 390 -18.15 -10.70 7.80
N ILE A 391 -19.34 -10.22 7.44
CA ILE A 391 -20.35 -9.77 8.42
C ILE A 391 -20.83 -10.95 9.25
N PHE A 392 -21.26 -12.02 8.59
CA PHE A 392 -21.73 -13.25 9.25
C PHE A 392 -20.68 -13.79 10.24
N THR A 393 -19.44 -13.97 9.79
CA THR A 393 -18.38 -14.50 10.66
C THR A 393 -17.99 -13.56 11.80
N GLN A 394 -18.21 -12.25 11.68
CA GLN A 394 -18.03 -11.32 12.80
C GLN A 394 -19.17 -11.41 13.82
N ILE A 395 -20.42 -11.49 13.36
CA ILE A 395 -21.58 -11.66 14.23
C ILE A 395 -21.47 -12.99 14.97
N PHE A 396 -21.18 -14.07 14.25
CA PHE A 396 -20.95 -15.39 14.83
C PHE A 396 -19.80 -15.38 15.85
N TYR A 397 -18.67 -14.76 15.50
CA TYR A 397 -17.52 -14.70 16.41
C TYR A 397 -17.85 -13.95 17.70
N LYS A 398 -18.51 -12.79 17.62
CA LYS A 398 -18.82 -11.96 18.79
C LYS A 398 -19.98 -12.51 19.62
N GLY A 399 -21.03 -13.01 18.97
CA GLY A 399 -22.26 -13.45 19.62
C GLY A 399 -22.20 -14.88 20.16
N ILE A 400 -21.43 -15.77 19.52
CA ILE A 400 -21.45 -17.20 19.84
C ILE A 400 -20.05 -17.70 20.21
N ALA A 401 -19.08 -17.56 19.29
CA ALA A 401 -17.78 -18.22 19.48
C ALA A 401 -16.98 -17.64 20.65
N ALA A 402 -16.86 -16.31 20.76
CA ALA A 402 -16.07 -15.68 21.82
C ALA A 402 -16.63 -15.95 23.23
N PRO A 403 -17.95 -15.85 23.50
CA PRO A 403 -18.51 -16.27 24.79
C PRO A 403 -18.24 -17.75 25.11
N LEU A 404 -18.45 -18.66 24.15
CA LEU A 404 -18.22 -20.09 24.34
C LEU A 404 -16.74 -20.40 24.60
N LEU A 405 -15.84 -19.82 23.82
CA LEU A 405 -14.39 -19.94 24.03
C LEU A 405 -13.97 -19.30 25.36
N PHE A 406 -14.59 -18.21 25.80
CA PHE A 406 -14.30 -17.59 27.09
C PHE A 406 -14.67 -18.53 28.24
N ILE A 407 -15.87 -19.13 28.20
CA ILE A 407 -16.30 -20.12 29.20
C ILE A 407 -15.33 -21.30 29.19
N TRP A 408 -15.05 -21.87 28.03
CA TRP A 408 -14.17 -23.04 27.92
C TRP A 408 -12.74 -22.75 28.40
N THR A 409 -12.15 -21.62 28.00
CA THR A 409 -10.77 -21.29 28.37
C THR A 409 -10.65 -20.80 29.81
N ARG A 410 -11.55 -19.94 30.31
CA ARG A 410 -11.44 -19.34 31.66
C ARG A 410 -12.02 -20.22 32.76
N VAL A 411 -13.18 -20.83 32.52
CA VAL A 411 -13.89 -21.63 33.54
C VAL A 411 -13.32 -23.05 33.53
N PHE A 412 -13.43 -23.74 32.40
CA PHE A 412 -13.04 -25.15 32.32
C PHE A 412 -11.53 -25.33 32.26
N LEU A 413 -10.80 -24.50 31.52
CA LEU A 413 -9.35 -24.65 31.38
C LEU A 413 -8.57 -23.84 32.42
N GLY A 414 -9.22 -22.89 33.08
CA GLY A 414 -8.61 -22.02 34.08
C GLY A 414 -7.51 -21.13 33.49
N ALA A 415 -7.55 -20.77 32.21
CA ALA A 415 -6.55 -19.93 31.58
C ALA A 415 -6.51 -18.52 32.23
N LYS A 416 -5.32 -17.95 32.39
CA LYS A 416 -5.14 -16.53 32.77
C LYS A 416 -4.40 -15.81 31.65
N VAL A 417 -4.68 -14.51 31.51
CA VAL A 417 -3.98 -13.63 30.58
C VAL A 417 -3.34 -12.51 31.40
N LYS A 418 -2.03 -12.29 31.23
CA LYS A 418 -1.24 -11.22 31.83
C LYS A 418 -0.62 -10.34 30.74
N GLY A 419 -0.38 -9.06 31.04
CA GLY A 419 0.28 -8.15 30.09
C GLY A 419 -0.66 -7.47 29.08
N THR A 420 -1.97 -7.49 29.28
CA THR A 420 -2.95 -6.87 28.36
C THR A 420 -2.74 -5.36 28.16
N LYS A 421 -2.08 -4.67 29.10
CA LYS A 421 -1.69 -3.26 28.98
C LYS A 421 -0.78 -3.00 27.77
N ASN A 422 0.01 -3.99 27.35
CA ASN A 422 0.97 -3.88 26.23
C ASN A 422 0.26 -3.86 24.87
N LEU A 423 -1.03 -4.19 24.83
CA LEU A 423 -1.87 -4.06 23.64
C LEU A 423 -2.51 -2.67 23.52
N ARG A 424 -2.46 -1.84 24.57
CA ARG A 424 -3.03 -0.49 24.55
C ARG A 424 -2.23 0.38 23.57
N GLY A 425 -2.93 1.16 22.75
CA GLY A 425 -2.32 2.04 21.74
C GLY A 425 -1.97 1.36 20.41
N LEU A 426 -1.96 0.03 20.34
CA LEU A 426 -1.73 -0.70 19.08
C LEU A 426 -3.01 -0.73 18.23
N SER A 427 -3.31 0.34 17.50
CA SER A 427 -4.50 0.42 16.63
C SER A 427 -4.27 -0.05 15.19
N GLY A 428 -3.01 -0.16 14.76
CA GLY A 428 -2.60 -0.62 13.42
C GLY A 428 -2.51 -2.14 13.27
N GLY A 429 -1.90 -2.59 12.16
CA GLY A 429 -1.61 -4.00 11.90
C GLY A 429 -0.59 -4.54 12.90
N ILE A 430 -0.74 -5.82 13.29
CA ILE A 430 0.13 -6.44 14.29
C ILE A 430 0.42 -7.88 13.87
N VAL A 431 1.69 -8.27 13.94
CA VAL A 431 2.08 -9.69 13.93
C VAL A 431 2.27 -10.15 15.36
N THR A 432 1.71 -11.30 15.71
CA THR A 432 1.83 -11.89 17.05
C THR A 432 2.47 -13.27 16.94
N VAL A 433 3.34 -13.59 17.90
CA VAL A 433 4.01 -14.89 17.97
C VAL A 433 3.80 -15.51 19.35
N CYS A 434 3.59 -16.82 19.42
CA CYS A 434 3.44 -17.55 20.68
C CYS A 434 4.05 -18.96 20.58
N ASN A 435 4.51 -19.53 21.70
CA ASN A 435 4.85 -20.95 21.74
C ASN A 435 3.57 -21.80 21.56
N HIS A 436 3.73 -22.98 20.96
CA HIS A 436 2.61 -23.87 20.62
C HIS A 436 2.61 -25.12 21.51
N VAL A 437 1.91 -25.01 22.64
CA VAL A 437 1.99 -25.95 23.76
C VAL A 437 0.63 -26.47 24.25
N HIS A 438 -0.48 -25.99 23.70
CA HIS A 438 -1.81 -26.50 23.99
C HIS A 438 -2.74 -26.40 22.76
N LEU A 439 -3.67 -27.35 22.61
CA LEU A 439 -4.68 -27.37 21.53
C LEU A 439 -5.57 -26.11 21.47
N LEU A 440 -5.58 -25.31 22.53
CA LEU A 440 -6.44 -24.13 22.69
C LEU A 440 -5.64 -22.83 22.78
N ASP A 441 -4.34 -22.86 22.42
CA ASP A 441 -3.49 -21.67 22.39
C ASP A 441 -4.15 -20.57 21.53
N SER A 442 -4.61 -20.94 20.34
CA SER A 442 -5.30 -20.02 19.41
C SER A 442 -6.54 -19.38 20.05
N ALA A 443 -7.30 -20.11 20.86
CA ALA A 443 -8.48 -19.56 21.53
C ALA A 443 -8.09 -18.54 22.61
N VAL A 444 -7.08 -18.84 23.42
CA VAL A 444 -6.60 -17.92 24.47
C VAL A 444 -6.02 -16.65 23.86
N VAL A 445 -5.25 -16.78 22.77
CA VAL A 445 -4.73 -15.65 22.00
C VAL A 445 -5.86 -14.84 21.36
N ALA A 446 -6.85 -15.48 20.74
CA ALA A 446 -7.98 -14.80 20.10
C ALA A 446 -8.76 -13.92 21.10
N LEU A 447 -9.00 -14.44 22.31
CA LEU A 447 -9.70 -13.73 23.38
C LEU A 447 -8.89 -12.56 23.94
N ALA A 448 -7.56 -12.61 23.91
CA ALA A 448 -6.70 -11.50 24.35
C ALA A 448 -6.86 -10.25 23.47
N PHE A 449 -7.27 -10.42 22.21
CA PHE A 449 -7.50 -9.33 21.26
C PHE A 449 -8.96 -8.92 21.12
N TYR A 450 -9.91 -9.57 21.82
CA TYR A 450 -11.33 -9.21 21.73
C TYR A 450 -11.55 -7.71 21.98
N PRO A 451 -12.31 -6.99 21.13
CA PRO A 451 -13.19 -7.49 20.06
C PRO A 451 -12.53 -7.62 18.67
N ARG A 452 -11.21 -7.40 18.54
CA ARG A 452 -10.49 -7.59 17.28
C ARG A 452 -10.33 -9.07 16.99
N LYS A 453 -10.77 -9.48 15.80
CA LYS A 453 -10.59 -10.86 15.32
C LYS A 453 -9.15 -11.06 14.83
N VAL A 454 -8.53 -12.12 15.31
CA VAL A 454 -7.17 -12.55 14.94
C VAL A 454 -7.26 -13.52 13.76
N VAL A 455 -6.30 -13.41 12.83
CA VAL A 455 -6.12 -14.33 11.71
C VAL A 455 -5.05 -15.34 12.10
N PHE A 456 -5.40 -16.63 12.10
CA PHE A 456 -4.50 -17.71 12.50
C PHE A 456 -3.97 -18.43 11.28
N THR A 457 -2.65 -18.61 11.24
CA THR A 457 -2.01 -19.38 10.20
C THR A 457 -2.03 -20.87 10.55
N THR A 458 -2.36 -21.74 9.59
CA THR A 458 -2.53 -23.18 9.81
C THR A 458 -2.03 -23.99 8.61
N ILE A 459 -1.79 -25.29 8.79
CA ILE A 459 -1.55 -26.22 7.68
C ILE A 459 -2.83 -26.45 6.84
N PRO A 460 -2.74 -26.73 5.53
CA PRO A 460 -3.90 -26.91 4.64
C PRO A 460 -4.89 -28.01 5.08
N GLU A 461 -4.40 -29.09 5.67
CA GLU A 461 -5.17 -30.26 6.10
C GLU A 461 -6.26 -29.87 7.11
N ASN A 462 -5.95 -28.90 7.98
CA ASN A 462 -6.90 -28.38 8.98
C ASN A 462 -8.10 -27.66 8.34
N LEU A 463 -7.99 -27.19 7.10
CA LEU A 463 -9.08 -26.51 6.38
C LEU A 463 -9.86 -27.43 5.44
N ASN A 464 -9.27 -28.55 5.02
CA ASN A 464 -9.85 -29.47 4.04
C ASN A 464 -10.89 -30.44 4.65
N THR A 465 -11.04 -30.45 5.97
CA THR A 465 -12.06 -31.26 6.65
C THR A 465 -13.42 -30.57 6.64
N LEU A 466 -14.49 -31.27 6.23
CA LEU A 466 -15.82 -30.69 5.97
C LEU A 466 -16.39 -29.87 7.15
N TRP A 467 -16.26 -30.38 8.38
CA TRP A 467 -16.81 -29.72 9.58
C TRP A 467 -15.77 -28.91 10.38
N PRO A 468 -14.62 -29.48 10.81
CA PRO A 468 -13.59 -28.73 11.52
C PRO A 468 -12.99 -27.61 10.67
N GLY A 469 -12.73 -27.86 9.38
CA GLY A 469 -12.18 -26.87 8.46
C GLY A 469 -13.09 -25.68 8.23
N THR A 470 -14.41 -25.90 8.22
CA THR A 470 -15.41 -24.81 8.12
C THR A 470 -15.38 -23.92 9.36
N ILE A 471 -15.29 -24.52 10.56
CA ILE A 471 -15.19 -23.79 11.82
C ILE A 471 -13.87 -23.02 11.90
N VAL A 472 -12.75 -23.65 11.55
CA VAL A 472 -11.43 -22.99 11.55
C VAL A 472 -11.44 -21.80 10.58
N ASN A 473 -11.99 -21.94 9.38
CA ASN A 473 -12.19 -20.83 8.44
C ASN A 473 -13.06 -19.70 9.03
N ILE A 474 -14.17 -20.05 9.71
CA ILE A 474 -15.06 -19.07 10.35
C ILE A 474 -14.35 -18.34 11.49
N LEU A 475 -13.48 -19.01 12.24
CA LEU A 475 -12.74 -18.43 13.36
C LEU A 475 -11.51 -17.62 12.93
N GLY A 476 -11.12 -17.66 11.64
CA GLY A 476 -10.06 -16.85 11.07
C GLY A 476 -8.80 -17.61 10.67
N GLY A 477 -8.89 -18.94 10.53
CA GLY A 477 -7.81 -19.78 10.01
C GLY A 477 -7.55 -19.54 8.52
N VAL A 478 -6.27 -19.45 8.16
CA VAL A 478 -5.78 -19.30 6.79
C VAL A 478 -4.63 -20.29 6.58
N ALA A 479 -4.71 -21.08 5.50
CA ALA A 479 -3.70 -22.08 5.19
C ALA A 479 -2.40 -21.41 4.71
N ILE A 480 -1.27 -21.88 5.24
CA ILE A 480 0.05 -21.64 4.68
C ILE A 480 0.24 -22.70 3.57
N PRO A 481 0.51 -22.30 2.33
CA PRO A 481 0.72 -23.25 1.23
C PRO A 481 2.13 -23.85 1.25
N ASP A 482 2.27 -25.06 0.71
CA ASP A 482 3.54 -25.81 0.72
C ASP A 482 4.49 -25.41 -0.41
N ASN A 483 3.99 -24.78 -1.47
CA ASN A 483 4.81 -24.36 -2.61
C ASN A 483 5.26 -22.89 -2.52
N LEU A 484 6.45 -22.60 -3.04
CA LEU A 484 7.09 -21.28 -2.92
C LEU A 484 6.31 -20.14 -3.59
N ASN A 485 5.66 -20.41 -4.73
CA ASN A 485 4.91 -19.39 -5.46
C ASN A 485 3.65 -18.96 -4.69
N ASP A 486 2.90 -19.93 -4.19
CA ASP A 486 1.71 -19.67 -3.37
C ASP A 486 2.10 -19.10 -2.00
N LEU A 487 3.28 -19.44 -1.48
CA LEU A 487 3.78 -18.87 -0.23
C LEU A 487 4.04 -17.37 -0.35
N LYS A 488 4.58 -16.92 -1.49
CA LYS A 488 4.74 -15.49 -1.78
C LYS A 488 3.38 -14.79 -1.79
N VAL A 489 2.42 -15.38 -2.51
CA VAL A 489 1.03 -14.90 -2.58
C VAL A 489 0.38 -14.84 -1.19
N PHE A 490 0.58 -15.86 -0.37
CA PHE A 490 0.09 -15.90 1.01
C PHE A 490 0.64 -14.72 1.81
N PHE A 491 1.95 -14.47 1.77
CA PHE A 491 2.55 -13.33 2.46
C PHE A 491 2.07 -11.97 1.92
N ASP A 492 1.85 -11.84 0.61
CA ASP A 492 1.25 -10.65 0.00
C ASP A 492 -0.18 -10.41 0.56
N GLU A 493 -1.03 -11.44 0.61
CA GLU A 493 -2.39 -11.30 1.15
C GLU A 493 -2.42 -11.01 2.65
N MET A 494 -1.52 -11.65 3.43
CA MET A 494 -1.38 -11.36 4.87
C MET A 494 -0.91 -9.92 5.11
N GLU A 495 0.01 -9.42 4.29
CA GLU A 495 0.43 -8.02 4.34
C GLU A 495 -0.74 -7.05 4.09
N LEU A 496 -1.60 -7.34 3.11
CA LEU A 496 -2.80 -6.52 2.85
C LEU A 496 -3.75 -6.48 4.05
N LEU A 497 -3.87 -7.57 4.80
CA LEU A 497 -4.66 -7.62 6.03
C LEU A 497 -4.02 -6.76 7.14
N LEU A 498 -2.71 -6.81 7.30
CA LEU A 498 -1.97 -5.98 8.27
C LEU A 498 -2.14 -4.49 8.00
N LEU A 499 -2.05 -4.07 6.74
CA LEU A 499 -2.29 -2.66 6.33
C LEU A 499 -3.70 -2.17 6.66
N LYS A 500 -4.68 -3.08 6.78
CA LYS A 500 -6.04 -2.78 7.23
C LYS A 500 -6.23 -2.88 8.75
N GLY A 501 -5.15 -2.93 9.52
CA GLY A 501 -5.21 -2.99 10.97
C GLY A 501 -5.61 -4.36 11.53
N ARG A 502 -5.44 -5.45 10.76
CA ARG A 502 -5.72 -6.80 11.26
C ARG A 502 -4.55 -7.33 12.10
N VAL A 503 -4.85 -8.31 12.93
CA VAL A 503 -3.87 -9.04 13.74
C VAL A 503 -3.64 -10.40 13.10
N ILE A 504 -2.39 -10.76 12.83
CA ILE A 504 -2.02 -12.04 12.26
C ILE A 504 -1.16 -12.81 13.27
N HIS A 505 -1.50 -14.06 13.50
CA HIS A 505 -0.87 -14.92 14.49
C HIS A 505 -0.10 -16.06 13.86
N PHE A 506 1.10 -16.27 14.39
CA PHE A 506 1.98 -17.38 14.05
C PHE A 506 2.41 -18.12 15.31
N PHE A 507 2.53 -19.42 15.17
CA PHE A 507 3.32 -20.26 16.07
C PHE A 507 4.68 -20.49 15.42
N PRO A 508 5.71 -19.69 15.71
CA PRO A 508 6.99 -19.77 14.99
C PRO A 508 7.73 -21.10 15.20
N GLU A 509 7.39 -21.87 16.24
CA GLU A 509 7.92 -23.23 16.46
C GLU A 509 7.39 -24.25 15.44
N GLY A 510 6.29 -23.95 14.73
CA GLY A 510 5.65 -24.83 13.77
C GLY A 510 4.72 -25.86 14.42
N ASP A 511 5.30 -26.84 15.10
CA ASP A 511 4.55 -28.02 15.58
C ASP A 511 3.97 -27.81 16.97
N LEU A 512 2.77 -28.35 17.24
CA LEU A 512 2.19 -28.39 18.58
C LEU A 512 2.90 -29.46 19.44
N LYS A 513 3.50 -29.06 20.56
CA LYS A 513 4.02 -29.99 21.58
C LYS A 513 3.28 -29.80 22.91
N PRO A 514 2.28 -30.63 23.21
CA PRO A 514 1.45 -30.44 24.40
C PRO A 514 2.26 -30.40 25.70
N TYR A 515 2.07 -29.35 26.49
CA TYR A 515 2.69 -29.14 27.81
C TYR A 515 4.22 -29.00 27.82
N ASP A 516 4.83 -28.71 26.67
CA ASP A 516 6.25 -28.34 26.61
C ASP A 516 6.51 -27.09 27.46
N THR A 517 7.54 -27.14 28.31
CA THR A 517 7.93 -26.04 29.19
C THR A 517 9.11 -25.24 28.64
N ASP A 518 9.78 -25.75 27.61
CA ASP A 518 10.91 -25.10 26.97
C ASP A 518 10.47 -24.34 25.70
N LEU A 519 11.22 -23.30 25.37
CA LEU A 519 11.00 -22.55 24.13
C LEU A 519 11.89 -23.11 23.02
N ARG A 520 11.28 -23.53 21.91
CA ARG A 520 12.00 -24.07 20.75
C ARG A 520 12.43 -22.98 19.79
N SER A 521 13.25 -23.38 18.82
CA SER A 521 13.73 -22.50 17.76
C SER A 521 12.59 -21.96 16.88
N PHE A 522 12.75 -20.73 16.41
CA PHE A 522 11.75 -20.04 15.59
C PHE A 522 12.03 -20.15 14.10
N LYS A 523 10.98 -20.43 13.33
CA LYS A 523 10.93 -20.21 11.88
C LYS A 523 10.80 -18.71 11.59
N LYS A 524 11.40 -18.25 10.49
CA LYS A 524 11.48 -16.81 10.14
C LYS A 524 10.18 -16.18 9.61
N GLY A 525 9.17 -16.99 9.24
CA GLY A 525 8.01 -16.53 8.47
C GLY A 525 7.23 -15.36 9.10
N ALA A 526 6.96 -15.41 10.41
CA ALA A 526 6.26 -14.33 11.12
C ALA A 526 7.04 -13.01 11.07
N PHE A 527 8.37 -13.08 11.27
CA PHE A 527 9.26 -11.93 11.31
C PHE A 527 9.50 -11.35 9.91
N TYR A 528 9.56 -12.21 8.89
CA TYR A 528 9.57 -11.80 7.49
C TYR A 528 8.34 -10.98 7.13
N LEU A 529 7.14 -11.47 7.48
CA LEU A 529 5.89 -10.74 7.24
C LEU A 529 5.86 -9.41 8.02
N ALA A 530 6.27 -9.41 9.28
CA ALA A 530 6.33 -8.19 10.09
C ALA A 530 7.29 -7.14 9.50
N ALA A 531 8.40 -7.58 8.88
CA ALA A 531 9.40 -6.70 8.27
C ALA A 531 8.87 -6.13 6.96
N LYS A 532 8.30 -7.02 6.14
CA LYS A 532 7.67 -6.67 4.86
C LYS A 532 6.58 -5.61 5.04
N ALA A 533 5.70 -5.79 6.03
CA ALA A 533 4.60 -4.89 6.32
C ALA A 533 4.97 -3.70 7.24
N ARG A 534 6.21 -3.63 7.73
CA ARG A 534 6.70 -2.65 8.73
C ARG A 534 5.76 -2.47 9.94
N VAL A 535 5.26 -3.57 10.48
CA VAL A 535 4.38 -3.60 11.65
C VAL A 535 5.10 -4.12 12.90
N PRO A 536 4.65 -3.75 14.11
CA PRO A 536 5.19 -4.31 15.34
C PRO A 536 4.93 -5.82 15.45
N VAL A 537 5.89 -6.52 16.06
CA VAL A 537 5.75 -7.90 16.53
C VAL A 537 5.38 -7.86 18.01
N VAL A 538 4.31 -8.54 18.43
CA VAL A 538 3.98 -8.71 19.85
C VAL A 538 4.30 -10.15 20.25
N PRO A 539 5.40 -10.37 21.00
CA PRO A 539 5.72 -11.69 21.53
C PRO A 539 4.74 -12.07 22.65
N MET A 540 4.37 -13.34 22.68
CA MET A 540 3.51 -13.91 23.70
C MET A 540 4.08 -15.25 24.15
N SER A 541 3.92 -15.62 25.41
CA SER A 541 4.29 -16.94 25.89
C SER A 541 3.24 -17.56 26.77
N ILE A 542 3.06 -18.87 26.64
CA ILE A 542 2.18 -19.68 27.47
C ILE A 542 3.06 -20.50 28.40
N SER A 543 2.89 -20.27 29.71
CA SER A 543 3.51 -21.05 30.79
C SER A 543 2.44 -21.80 31.57
N PHE A 544 2.83 -22.86 32.26
CA PHE A 544 1.91 -23.69 33.04
C PHE A 544 2.07 -23.45 34.54
N ARG A 545 0.96 -23.34 35.26
CA ARG A 545 0.95 -23.25 36.73
C ARG A 545 0.18 -24.40 37.35
N LYS A 546 0.61 -24.84 38.54
CA LYS A 546 -0.07 -25.89 39.29
C LYS A 546 -1.45 -25.41 39.78
N PRO A 547 -2.49 -26.26 39.76
CA PRO A 547 -3.78 -25.96 40.38
C PRO A 547 -3.62 -25.80 41.90
N LYS A 548 -4.30 -24.81 42.49
CA LYS A 548 -4.30 -24.51 43.93
C LYS A 548 -5.71 -24.70 44.53
N GLY A 549 -5.79 -24.92 45.85
CA GLY A 549 -7.05 -25.08 46.58
C GLY A 549 -7.85 -26.33 46.18
N LEU A 550 -9.19 -26.26 46.28
CA LEU A 550 -10.11 -27.36 45.92
C LEU A 550 -9.92 -27.89 44.49
N ARG A 551 -9.40 -27.07 43.56
CA ARG A 551 -9.11 -27.51 42.19
C ARG A 551 -8.01 -28.57 42.11
N LYS A 552 -7.14 -28.68 43.11
CA LYS A 552 -6.09 -29.73 43.18
C LYS A 552 -6.70 -31.13 43.36
N LEU A 553 -7.89 -31.24 43.98
CA LEU A 553 -8.56 -32.51 44.25
C LEU A 553 -9.14 -33.15 42.98
N PHE A 554 -9.62 -32.33 42.04
CA PHE A 554 -10.34 -32.82 40.85
C PHE A 554 -9.58 -32.61 39.53
N ARG A 555 -8.44 -31.92 39.54
CA ARG A 555 -7.71 -31.58 38.30
C ARG A 555 -6.23 -31.90 38.39
N LYS A 556 -5.80 -32.89 37.59
CA LYS A 556 -4.39 -33.31 37.44
C LYS A 556 -3.59 -32.46 36.45
N LYS A 557 -4.23 -31.88 35.43
CA LYS A 557 -3.55 -31.10 34.37
C LYS A 557 -3.25 -29.66 34.80
N PRO A 558 -2.08 -29.10 34.43
CA PRO A 558 -1.73 -27.73 34.81
C PRO A 558 -2.61 -26.68 34.13
N LEU A 559 -2.59 -25.46 34.66
CA LEU A 559 -3.38 -24.33 34.19
C LEU A 559 -2.51 -23.41 33.33
N PRO A 560 -2.88 -23.06 32.08
CA PRO A 560 -2.06 -22.17 31.28
C PRO A 560 -2.21 -20.70 31.70
N THR A 561 -1.12 -19.97 31.51
CA THR A 561 -1.06 -18.51 31.65
C THR A 561 -0.46 -17.94 30.37
N LEU A 562 -1.24 -17.18 29.62
CA LEU A 562 -0.75 -16.38 28.50
C LEU A 562 -0.12 -15.10 29.05
N HIS A 563 1.13 -14.84 28.71
CA HIS A 563 1.83 -13.60 28.98
C HIS A 563 2.01 -12.85 27.67
N ILE A 564 1.51 -11.62 27.63
CA ILE A 564 1.69 -10.69 26.50
C ILE A 564 2.88 -9.80 26.84
N LEU A 565 3.89 -9.79 25.97
CA LEU A 565 5.13 -9.03 26.18
C LEU A 565 5.08 -7.67 25.47
N GLU A 566 6.12 -6.86 25.66
CA GLU A 566 6.22 -5.55 25.03
C GLU A 566 6.33 -5.69 23.49
N PRO A 567 5.66 -4.83 22.71
CA PRO A 567 5.76 -4.84 21.26
C PRO A 567 7.17 -4.45 20.81
N ILE A 568 7.69 -5.18 19.82
CA ILE A 568 8.96 -4.91 19.15
C ILE A 568 8.65 -4.21 17.82
N TYR A 569 8.99 -2.93 17.71
CA TYR A 569 8.78 -2.11 16.52
C TYR A 569 9.86 -2.39 15.45
N PRO A 570 9.64 -2.01 14.17
CA PRO A 570 10.66 -2.10 13.13
C PRO A 570 11.97 -1.40 13.53
N ILE A 571 13.12 -2.03 13.27
CA ILE A 571 14.45 -1.60 13.75
C ILE A 571 15.39 -1.23 12.58
N SER A 572 15.24 -1.87 11.42
CA SER A 572 16.07 -1.60 10.23
C SER A 572 15.23 -1.43 8.97
N ILE A 573 15.77 -0.70 7.99
CA ILE A 573 15.22 -0.60 6.62
C ILE A 573 15.59 -1.84 5.82
N GLU A 574 16.74 -2.45 6.11
CA GLU A 574 17.16 -3.70 5.50
C GLU A 574 16.34 -4.86 6.05
N GLN A 575 15.51 -5.45 5.17
CA GLN A 575 14.58 -6.50 5.57
C GLN A 575 15.27 -7.68 6.27
N PHE A 576 16.43 -8.12 5.76
CA PHE A 576 17.15 -9.25 6.34
C PHE A 576 17.60 -8.96 7.79
N GLN A 577 18.17 -7.78 8.02
CA GLN A 577 18.62 -7.36 9.35
C GLN A 577 17.42 -7.21 10.30
N ASP A 578 16.35 -6.56 9.85
CA ASP A 578 15.13 -6.35 10.64
C ASP A 578 14.44 -7.66 11.05
N VAL A 579 14.47 -8.68 10.17
CA VAL A 579 13.97 -10.04 10.45
C VAL A 579 14.77 -10.70 11.57
N ASN A 580 16.10 -10.77 11.42
CA ASN A 580 16.94 -11.53 12.35
C ASN A 580 16.97 -10.88 13.74
N THR A 581 17.08 -9.55 13.81
CA THR A 581 17.14 -8.82 15.09
C THR A 581 15.83 -8.96 15.86
N ARG A 582 14.67 -8.75 15.21
CA ARG A 582 13.38 -8.86 15.92
C ARG A 582 13.02 -10.30 16.28
N MET A 583 13.45 -11.28 15.49
CA MET A 583 13.32 -12.70 15.84
C MET A 583 14.08 -13.03 17.13
N LYS A 584 15.35 -12.60 17.22
CA LYS A 584 16.17 -12.80 18.42
C LYS A 584 15.56 -12.12 19.64
N LEU A 585 15.20 -10.85 19.54
CA LEU A 585 14.57 -10.10 20.64
C LEU A 585 13.25 -10.75 21.12
N ALA A 586 12.41 -11.22 20.18
CA ALA A 586 11.18 -11.92 20.53
C ALA A 586 11.45 -13.24 21.25
N HIS A 587 12.39 -14.04 20.73
CA HIS A 587 12.77 -15.31 21.34
C HIS A 587 13.33 -15.12 22.76
N ASP A 588 14.30 -14.21 22.93
CA ASP A 588 14.95 -13.96 24.21
C ASP A 588 13.97 -13.44 25.27
N SER A 589 13.07 -12.53 24.88
CA SER A 589 12.03 -12.01 25.78
C SER A 589 11.00 -13.08 26.17
N MET A 590 10.61 -13.95 25.23
CA MET A 590 9.70 -15.08 25.51
C MET A 590 10.36 -16.11 26.42
N LYS A 591 11.62 -16.49 26.15
CA LYS A 591 12.39 -17.46 26.94
C LYS A 591 12.54 -17.01 28.39
N LYS A 592 13.04 -15.77 28.58
CA LYS A 592 13.16 -15.17 29.91
C LYS A 592 11.82 -15.16 30.66
N LYS A 593 10.70 -14.94 29.96
CA LYS A 593 9.39 -14.93 30.61
C LYS A 593 8.94 -16.32 31.06
N ILE A 594 9.20 -17.34 30.25
CA ILE A 594 8.86 -18.74 30.54
C ILE A 594 9.68 -19.22 31.75
N GLU A 595 10.99 -18.95 31.77
CA GLU A 595 11.90 -19.31 32.86
C GLU A 595 11.49 -18.70 34.20
N VAL A 596 11.01 -17.45 34.21
CA VAL A 596 10.53 -16.77 35.44
C VAL A 596 9.14 -17.28 35.89
N ALA A 597 8.38 -17.88 34.98
CA ALA A 597 6.99 -18.28 35.24
C ALA A 597 6.84 -19.75 35.68
N ASN A 598 7.78 -20.61 35.24
CA ASN A 598 7.94 -21.98 35.70
C ASN A 598 8.60 -22.00 37.09
#